data_AF-A0A820LW05-F1
#
_entry.id   AF-A0A820LW05-F1
#
_cell.length_a   1.000
_cell.length_b   1.000
_cell.length_c   1.000
_cell.angle_alpha   90.00
_cell.angle_beta   90.00
_cell.angle_gamma   90.00
#
_symmetry.space_group_name_H-M   'P 1'
#
loop_
_entity.id
_entity.type
_entity.pdbx_description
1 polymer ?
#
loop_
_entity_poly.entity_id
_entity_poly.type
_entity_poly.pdbx_seq_one_letter_code
_entity_poly.pdbx_strand_id
1 'polypeptide(L)'
;LTLLGVVPAFLTVLFGCLAYQNVRQLSHRTLPLIRRQLDKQLTTMVLLQVIFNFFALVPPLITTILLLQNNLIKDPVILAQIQLANYTSYIPYYFYFASPFYIYICVSQRFRQQFFYVIFGVHLKRFRRPRIIINQVLPEA
;
A
#
# COMPACT_ATOMS: atom_id res chain seq x y z
N LEU A 1 -1.32 -23.50 6.28
CA LEU A 1 -2.48 -22.69 5.84
C LEU A 1 -3.07 -21.83 6.97
N THR A 2 -3.31 -22.41 8.14
CA THR A 2 -3.95 -21.73 9.29
C THR A 2 -3.11 -20.62 9.90
N LEU A 3 -1.87 -20.91 10.32
CA LEU A 3 -0.97 -19.93 10.96
C LEU A 3 -0.46 -18.83 9.99
N LEU A 4 -0.19 -19.19 8.74
CA LEU A 4 0.42 -18.30 7.74
C LEU A 4 -0.60 -17.53 6.88
N GLY A 5 -1.89 -17.93 6.88
CA GLY A 5 -2.89 -17.36 5.99
C GLY A 5 -4.15 -16.89 6.72
N VAL A 6 -4.85 -17.81 7.39
CA VAL A 6 -6.15 -17.52 8.00
C VAL A 6 -6.02 -16.56 9.18
N VAL A 7 -5.07 -16.80 10.08
CA VAL A 7 -4.83 -15.94 11.25
C VAL A 7 -4.45 -14.51 10.85
N PRO A 8 -3.44 -14.27 9.99
CA PRO A 8 -3.10 -12.92 9.58
C PRO A 8 -4.23 -12.21 8.81
N ALA A 9 -5.02 -12.93 8.00
CA ALA A 9 -6.20 -12.36 7.34
C ALA A 9 -7.27 -11.92 8.35
N PHE A 10 -7.55 -12.74 9.36
CA PHE A 10 -8.50 -12.40 10.42
C PHE A 10 -8.03 -11.19 11.24
N LEU A 11 -6.75 -11.19 11.63
CA LEU A 11 -6.16 -10.07 12.37
C LEU A 11 -6.18 -8.77 11.57
N THR A 12 -5.90 -8.80 10.26
CA THR A 12 -5.95 -7.59 9.42
C THR A 12 -7.36 -7.03 9.31
N VAL A 13 -8.39 -7.88 9.17
CA VAL A 13 -9.79 -7.42 9.20
C VAL A 13 -10.14 -6.82 10.56
N LEU A 14 -9.76 -7.48 11.65
CA LEU A 14 -10.03 -7.00 13.01
C LEU A 14 -9.38 -5.64 13.28
N PHE A 15 -8.08 -5.50 12.98
CA PHE A 15 -7.38 -4.23 13.13
C PHE A 15 -7.92 -3.16 12.17
N GLY A 16 -8.35 -3.53 10.96
CA GLY A 16 -9.02 -2.61 10.03
C GLY A 16 -10.33 -2.06 10.60
N CYS A 17 -11.14 -2.92 11.21
CA CYS A 17 -12.37 -2.51 11.89
C CYS A 17 -12.10 -1.60 13.10
N LEU A 18 -11.11 -1.94 13.93
CA LEU A 18 -10.70 -1.10 15.06
C LEU A 18 -10.17 0.27 14.60
N ALA A 19 -9.38 0.29 13.53
CA ALA A 19 -8.89 1.53 12.93
C ALA A 19 -10.05 2.40 12.45
N TYR A 20 -11.06 1.81 11.80
CA TYR A 20 -12.27 2.52 11.38
C TYR A 20 -13.05 3.12 12.55
N GLN A 21 -13.21 2.36 13.64
CA GLN A 21 -13.86 2.85 14.86
C GLN A 21 -13.09 4.01 15.49
N ASN A 22 -11.75 3.92 15.56
CA ASN A 22 -10.89 4.97 16.09
C ASN A 22 -11.04 6.29 15.29
N VAL A 23 -11.13 6.22 13.96
CA VAL A 23 -11.38 7.41 13.11
C VAL A 23 -12.73 8.04 13.39
N ARG A 24 -13.77 7.21 13.52
CA ARG A 24 -15.12 7.68 13.79
C ARG A 24 -15.18 8.42 15.11
N GLN A 25 -14.48 7.93 16.14
CA GLN A 25 -14.36 8.62 17.42
C GLN A 25 -13.53 9.92 17.35
N LEU A 26 -12.41 9.92 16.61
CA LEU A 26 -11.59 11.12 16.37
C LEU A 26 -12.38 12.25 15.68
N SER A 27 -13.32 11.91 14.81
CA SER A 27 -14.19 12.87 14.13
C SER A 27 -15.09 13.66 15.09
N HIS A 28 -15.37 13.14 16.29
CA HIS A 28 -16.21 13.78 17.30
C HIS A 28 -15.44 14.69 18.27
N ARG A 29 -14.10 14.64 18.30
CA ARG A 29 -13.28 15.54 19.11
C ARG A 29 -12.91 16.81 18.33
N THR A 30 -12.96 17.95 19.00
CA THR A 30 -12.45 19.25 18.51
C THR A 30 -10.92 19.25 18.49
N LEU A 31 -10.33 18.48 17.57
CA LEU A 31 -8.91 18.52 17.27
C LEU A 31 -8.62 19.54 16.17
N PRO A 32 -7.44 20.17 16.18
CA PRO A 32 -7.03 21.10 15.12
C PRO A 32 -7.09 20.40 13.76
N LEU A 33 -7.63 21.10 12.75
CA LEU A 33 -7.95 20.57 11.42
C LEU A 33 -6.78 19.81 10.76
N ILE A 34 -5.55 20.28 10.97
CA ILE A 34 -4.32 19.69 10.40
C ILE A 34 -4.05 18.29 10.97
N ARG A 35 -4.23 18.07 12.29
CA ARG A 35 -4.03 16.74 12.90
C ARG A 35 -5.12 15.77 12.44
N ARG A 36 -6.37 16.24 12.36
CA ARG A 36 -7.50 15.42 11.89
C ARG A 36 -7.32 14.92 10.46
N GLN A 37 -6.77 15.74 9.56
CA GLN A 37 -6.50 15.32 8.18
C GLN A 37 -5.41 14.24 8.11
N LEU A 38 -4.34 14.38 8.90
CA LEU A 38 -3.27 13.38 8.98
C LEU A 38 -3.78 12.03 9.49
N ASP A 39 -4.55 12.02 10.57
CA ASP A 39 -5.10 10.80 11.15
C ASP A 39 -6.10 10.13 10.20
N LYS A 40 -6.95 10.93 9.52
CA LYS A 40 -7.86 10.43 8.48
C LYS A 40 -7.10 9.83 7.30
N GLN A 41 -6.01 10.46 6.88
CA GLN A 41 -5.19 9.97 5.77
C GLN A 41 -4.52 8.63 6.14
N LEU A 42 -3.89 8.54 7.31
CA LEU A 42 -3.24 7.33 7.79
C LEU A 42 -4.22 6.15 7.88
N THR A 43 -5.40 6.41 8.42
CA THR A 43 -6.43 5.38 8.59
C THR A 43 -7.08 4.97 7.27
N THR A 44 -7.24 5.91 6.33
CA THR A 44 -7.67 5.59 4.96
C THR A 44 -6.65 4.69 4.27
N MET A 45 -5.35 4.93 4.47
CA MET A 45 -4.30 4.05 3.94
C MET A 45 -4.38 2.64 4.51
N VAL A 46 -4.53 2.52 5.84
CA VAL A 46 -4.65 1.21 6.50
C VAL A 46 -5.90 0.47 6.02
N LEU A 47 -7.04 1.17 5.87
CA LEU A 47 -8.26 0.55 5.36
C LEU A 47 -8.09 0.03 3.93
N LEU A 48 -7.49 0.82 3.04
CA LEU A 48 -7.18 0.39 1.67
C LEU A 48 -6.21 -0.78 1.64
N GLN A 49 -5.20 -0.78 2.52
CA GLN A 49 -4.27 -1.89 2.68
C GLN A 49 -5.02 -3.18 3.08
N VAL A 50 -5.91 -3.10 4.07
CA VAL A 50 -6.69 -4.28 4.52
C VAL A 50 -7.58 -4.81 3.41
N ILE A 51 -8.28 -3.93 2.67
CA ILE A 51 -9.12 -4.32 1.54
C ILE A 51 -8.27 -5.00 0.46
N PHE A 52 -7.13 -4.41 0.09
CA PHE A 52 -6.23 -4.99 -0.92
C PHE A 52 -5.67 -6.34 -0.48
N ASN A 53 -5.23 -6.45 0.78
CA ASN A 53 -4.72 -7.69 1.35
C ASN A 53 -5.76 -8.81 1.29
N PHE A 54 -7.02 -8.49 1.60
CA PHE A 54 -8.11 -9.45 1.53
C PHE A 54 -8.28 -10.01 0.11
N PHE A 55 -8.37 -9.14 -0.89
CA PHE A 55 -8.49 -9.57 -2.29
C PHE A 55 -7.26 -10.29 -2.82
N ALA A 56 -6.07 -10.00 -2.31
CA ALA A 56 -4.83 -10.64 -2.74
C ALA A 56 -4.59 -12.01 -2.08
N LEU A 57 -5.03 -12.21 -0.83
CA LEU A 57 -4.76 -13.43 -0.06
C LEU A 57 -5.87 -14.48 -0.17
N VAL A 58 -7.13 -14.06 -0.36
CA VAL A 58 -8.27 -14.99 -0.41
C VAL A 58 -8.21 -15.94 -1.61
N PRO A 59 -7.99 -15.49 -2.86
CA PRO A 59 -7.93 -16.39 -4.01
C PRO A 59 -6.91 -17.53 -3.88
N PRO A 60 -5.62 -17.28 -3.54
CA PRO A 60 -4.64 -18.36 -3.40
C PRO A 60 -4.93 -19.27 -2.21
N LEU A 61 -5.58 -18.78 -1.15
CA LEU A 61 -6.04 -19.64 -0.05
C LEU A 61 -7.12 -20.63 -0.52
N ILE A 62 -8.10 -20.17 -1.29
CA ILE A 62 -9.17 -21.02 -1.82
C ILE A 62 -8.59 -22.10 -2.73
N THR A 63 -7.74 -21.73 -3.70
CA THR A 63 -7.15 -22.70 -4.65
C THR A 63 -6.25 -23.71 -3.94
N THR A 64 -5.52 -23.31 -2.90
CA THR A 64 -4.71 -24.23 -2.10
C THR A 64 -5.58 -25.22 -1.31
N ILE A 65 -6.72 -24.78 -0.77
CA ILE A 65 -7.68 -25.68 -0.10
C ILE A 65 -8.26 -26.68 -1.10
N LEU A 66 -8.63 -26.22 -2.30
CA LEU A 66 -9.15 -27.10 -3.35
C LEU A 66 -8.12 -28.15 -3.80
N LEU A 67 -6.83 -27.79 -3.85
CA LEU A 67 -5.73 -28.72 -4.15
C LEU A 67 -5.47 -29.76 -3.05
N LEU A 68 -6.00 -29.58 -1.84
CA LEU A 68 -5.90 -30.58 -0.76
C LEU A 68 -7.02 -31.64 -0.84
N GLN A 69 -8.05 -31.40 -1.65
CA GLN A 69 -9.20 -32.29 -1.78
C GLN A 69 -8.92 -33.41 -2.79
N ASN A 70 -8.54 -34.60 -2.29
CA ASN A 70 -8.21 -35.76 -3.14
C ASN A 70 -9.30 -36.19 -4.13
N ASN A 71 -10.58 -35.89 -3.86
CA ASN A 71 -11.67 -36.22 -4.77
C ASN A 71 -11.66 -35.37 -6.05
N LEU A 72 -11.19 -34.12 -5.99
CA LEU A 72 -11.15 -33.20 -7.13
C LEU A 72 -9.93 -33.45 -8.04
N ILE A 73 -8.87 -34.06 -7.48
CA ILE A 73 -7.59 -34.30 -8.18
C ILE A 73 -7.65 -35.53 -9.08
N LYS A 74 -8.64 -36.41 -8.88
CA LYS A 74 -8.82 -37.63 -9.68
C LYS A 74 -9.22 -37.35 -11.13
N ASP A 75 -9.91 -36.24 -11.37
CA ASP A 75 -10.27 -35.80 -12.72
C ASP A 75 -9.17 -34.87 -13.26
N PRO A 76 -8.47 -35.26 -14.35
CA PRO A 76 -7.39 -34.45 -14.90
C PRO A 76 -7.86 -33.09 -15.44
N VAL A 77 -9.12 -32.97 -15.88
CA VAL A 77 -9.66 -31.71 -16.42
C VAL A 77 -9.89 -30.71 -15.29
N ILE A 78 -10.49 -31.16 -14.20
CA ILE A 78 -10.73 -30.34 -13.00
C ILE A 78 -9.39 -29.92 -12.38
N LEU A 79 -8.42 -30.83 -12.33
CA LEU A 79 -7.07 -30.53 -11.84
C LEU A 79 -6.41 -29.41 -12.65
N ALA A 80 -6.47 -29.46 -13.98
CA ALA A 80 -5.91 -28.42 -14.84
C ALA A 80 -6.58 -27.05 -14.61
N GLN A 81 -7.90 -27.02 -14.39
CA GLN A 81 -8.63 -25.78 -14.08
C GLN A 81 -8.22 -25.19 -12.73
N ILE A 82 -8.09 -26.03 -11.69
CA ILE A 82 -7.65 -25.59 -10.37
C ILE A 82 -6.22 -25.06 -10.42
N GLN A 83 -5.32 -25.72 -11.16
CA GLN A 83 -3.94 -25.26 -11.33
C GLN A 83 -3.87 -23.92 -12.06
N LEU A 84 -4.65 -23.74 -13.13
CA LEU A 84 -4.73 -22.46 -13.83
C LEU A 84 -5.21 -21.35 -12.89
N ALA A 85 -6.30 -21.60 -12.15
CA ALA A 85 -6.82 -20.65 -11.17
C ALA A 85 -5.79 -20.31 -10.08
N ASN A 86 -4.97 -21.30 -9.67
CA ASN A 86 -3.91 -21.10 -8.69
C ASN A 86 -2.81 -20.17 -9.20
N TYR A 87 -2.33 -20.38 -10.44
CA TYR A 87 -1.33 -19.52 -11.06
C TYR A 87 -1.85 -18.09 -11.27
N THR A 88 -3.10 -17.94 -11.70
CA THR A 88 -3.74 -16.62 -11.84
C THR A 88 -3.88 -15.93 -10.48
N SER A 89 -4.17 -16.67 -9.42
CA SER A 89 -4.29 -16.15 -8.05
C SER A 89 -2.97 -15.63 -7.47
N TYR A 90 -1.81 -16.06 -7.98
CA TYR A 90 -0.52 -15.51 -7.55
C TYR A 90 -0.23 -14.12 -8.11
N ILE A 91 -0.88 -13.69 -9.18
CA ILE A 91 -0.71 -12.34 -9.74
C ILE A 91 -1.04 -11.26 -8.69
N PRO A 92 -2.25 -11.20 -8.11
CA PRO A 92 -2.56 -10.22 -7.07
C PRO A 92 -1.75 -10.44 -5.78
N TYR A 93 -1.35 -11.68 -5.48
CA TYR A 93 -0.46 -11.99 -4.35
C TYR A 93 0.93 -11.34 -4.48
N TYR A 94 1.50 -11.29 -5.69
CA TYR A 94 2.75 -10.55 -5.88
C TYR A 94 2.56 -9.04 -5.77
N PHE A 95 1.44 -8.50 -6.27
CA PHE A 95 1.10 -7.09 -6.07
C PHE A 95 0.91 -6.74 -4.59
N TYR A 96 0.51 -7.68 -3.74
CA TYR A 96 0.41 -7.47 -2.30
C TYR A 96 1.74 -7.02 -1.67
N PHE A 97 2.88 -7.55 -2.10
CA PHE A 97 4.19 -7.09 -1.60
C PHE A 97 4.50 -5.64 -1.97
N ALA A 98 4.03 -5.18 -3.13
CA ALA A 98 4.23 -3.81 -3.60
C ALA A 98 3.08 -2.85 -3.22
N SER A 99 1.98 -3.38 -2.66
CA SER A 99 0.77 -2.62 -2.35
C SER A 99 0.99 -1.42 -1.43
N PRO A 100 1.85 -1.46 -0.38
CA PRO A 100 2.05 -0.29 0.45
C PRO A 100 2.56 0.89 -0.38
N PHE A 101 3.54 0.65 -1.27
CA PHE A 101 4.11 1.68 -2.12
C PHE A 101 3.05 2.36 -3.00
N TYR A 102 2.21 1.57 -3.67
CA TYR A 102 1.12 2.11 -4.50
C TYR A 102 0.09 2.90 -3.68
N ILE A 103 -0.28 2.39 -2.50
CA ILE A 103 -1.21 3.08 -1.58
C ILE A 103 -0.61 4.40 -1.08
N TYR A 104 0.67 4.41 -0.71
CA TYR A 104 1.37 5.64 -0.30
C TYR A 104 1.45 6.66 -1.44
N ILE A 105 1.71 6.25 -2.68
CA ILE A 105 1.71 7.17 -3.84
C ILE A 105 0.33 7.77 -4.09
N CYS A 106 -0.72 6.95 -4.05
CA CYS A 106 -2.08 7.38 -4.39
C CYS A 106 -2.73 8.25 -3.29
N VAL A 107 -2.54 7.87 -2.03
CA VAL A 107 -3.27 8.45 -0.89
C VAL A 107 -2.43 9.50 -0.16
N SER A 108 -1.10 9.36 -0.12
CA SER A 108 -0.25 10.28 0.63
C SER A 108 0.17 11.49 -0.19
N GLN A 109 -0.49 12.62 0.02
CA GLN A 109 -0.08 13.87 -0.65
C GLN A 109 1.35 14.27 -0.29
N ARG A 110 1.75 14.11 0.98
CA ARG A 110 3.10 14.45 1.47
C ARG A 110 4.17 13.58 0.84
N PHE A 111 3.98 12.26 0.85
CA PHE A 111 4.91 11.33 0.23
C PHE A 111 5.03 11.60 -1.26
N ARG A 112 3.90 11.83 -1.96
CA ARG A 112 3.89 12.14 -3.39
C ARG A 112 4.69 13.41 -3.71
N GLN A 113 4.53 14.47 -2.92
CA GLN A 113 5.29 15.71 -3.09
C GLN A 113 6.80 15.50 -2.84
N GLN A 114 7.17 14.77 -1.78
CA GLN A 114 8.57 14.45 -1.48
C GLN A 114 9.18 13.56 -2.57
N PHE A 115 8.44 12.56 -3.04
CA PHE A 115 8.85 11.66 -4.09
C PHE A 115 9.10 12.40 -5.41
N PHE A 116 8.17 13.27 -5.81
CA PHE A 116 8.37 14.12 -6.98
C PHE A 116 9.52 15.10 -6.80
N TYR A 117 9.68 15.70 -5.62
CA TYR A 117 10.82 16.58 -5.35
C TYR A 117 12.16 15.84 -5.44
N VAL A 118 12.27 14.61 -4.95
CA VAL A 118 13.51 13.83 -5.07
C VAL A 118 13.77 13.44 -6.52
N ILE A 119 12.77 12.94 -7.24
CA ILE A 119 12.92 12.52 -8.64
C ILE A 119 13.25 13.71 -9.56
N PHE A 120 12.46 14.79 -9.48
CA PHE A 120 12.61 15.95 -10.37
C PHE A 120 13.63 16.97 -9.84
N GLY A 121 13.75 17.15 -8.53
CA GLY A 121 14.69 18.09 -7.92
C GLY A 121 16.15 17.68 -8.05
N VAL A 122 16.45 16.37 -8.08
CA VAL A 122 17.78 15.87 -8.44
C VAL A 122 18.12 16.19 -9.90
N HIS A 123 17.13 16.09 -10.81
CA HIS A 123 17.30 16.47 -12.21
C HIS A 123 17.56 17.97 -12.41
N LEU A 124 16.87 18.84 -11.66
CA LEU A 124 17.02 20.30 -11.75
C LEU A 124 18.31 20.82 -11.08
N LYS A 125 18.75 20.25 -9.95
CA LYS A 125 20.01 20.65 -9.30
C LYS A 125 21.25 20.27 -10.11
N ARG A 126 21.19 19.23 -10.94
CA ARG A 126 22.28 18.89 -11.88
C ARG A 126 22.49 19.96 -12.96
N PHE A 127 21.49 20.79 -13.24
CA PHE A 127 21.54 21.82 -14.29
C PHE A 127 21.82 23.25 -13.80
N ARG A 128 21.68 23.54 -12.51
CA ARG A 128 22.04 24.85 -11.94
C ARG A 128 23.22 24.73 -10.99
N ARG A 129 24.44 24.71 -11.54
CA ARG A 129 25.59 25.25 -10.81
C ARG A 129 25.37 26.77 -10.67
N PRO A 130 25.45 27.35 -9.47
CA PRO A 130 25.46 28.80 -9.35
C PRO A 130 26.75 29.34 -9.97
N ARG A 131 26.65 30.15 -11.04
CA ARG A 131 27.71 31.12 -11.37
C ARG A 131 27.75 32.12 -10.21
N ILE A 132 28.73 31.95 -9.34
CA ILE A 132 29.15 32.96 -8.39
C ILE A 132 29.70 34.12 -9.21
N ILE A 133 28.91 35.17 -9.41
CA ILE A 133 29.40 36.46 -9.91
C ILE A 133 29.73 37.27 -8.66
N ILE A 134 31.00 37.27 -8.28
CA ILE A 134 31.54 38.24 -7.32
C ILE A 134 31.64 39.55 -8.07
N ASN A 135 30.64 40.41 -7.91
CA ASN A 135 30.75 41.84 -8.14
C ASN A 135 29.94 42.52 -7.02
N GLN A 136 30.59 42.71 -5.88
CA GLN A 136 30.23 43.77 -4.94
C GLN A 136 31.51 44.58 -4.71
N VAL A 137 31.61 45.69 -5.43
CA VAL A 137 31.52 47.07 -4.90
C VAL A 137 32.84 47.50 -4.27
N LEU A 138 33.66 48.22 -5.05
CA LEU A 138 34.71 49.10 -4.52
C LEU A 138 34.03 50.15 -3.62
N PRO A 139 34.51 50.38 -2.39
CA PRO A 139 34.15 51.57 -1.66
C PRO A 139 34.82 52.77 -2.33
N GLU A 140 34.03 53.77 -2.70
CA GLU A 140 34.54 55.09 -3.06
C GLU A 140 35.32 55.68 -1.89
N ALA A 141 36.56 56.10 -2.17
CA ALA A 141 37.37 56.96 -1.32
C ALA A 141 38.14 57.93 -2.23
#